data_AF-A0A1X1Z1P2-F1
#
_entry.id   AF-A0A1X1Z1P2-F1
#
_cell.length_a   1.000
_cell.length_b   1.000
_cell.length_c   1.000
_cell.angle_alpha   90.00
_cell.angle_beta   90.00
_cell.angle_gamma   90.00
#
_symmetry.space_group_name_H-M   'P 1'
#
loop_
_entity.id
_entity.type
_entity.pdbx_description
1 polymer ?
#
loop_
_entity_poly.entity_id
_entity_poly.type
_entity_poly.pdbx_seq_one_letter_code
_entity_poly.pdbx_strand_id
1 'polypeptide(L)'
;MAGDIFFSKHNWAASSWATFYVFDYLANHAPDASTKKKLSELIENNIPMLDLRDPENAQLVDILADDLPRNIPVLQDPQSQEGFATLLTELIEYAREQQIENREARRL
;
A
#
# COMPACT_ATOMS: atom_id res chain seq x y z
N MET A 1 -6.77 9.77 13.80
CA MET A 1 -6.72 10.27 12.42
C MET A 1 -6.75 9.07 11.48
N ALA A 2 -7.38 9.21 10.33
CA ALA A 2 -7.41 8.20 9.29
C ALA A 2 -6.32 8.51 8.25
N GLY A 3 -5.97 7.51 7.44
CA GLY A 3 -5.09 7.64 6.28
C GLY A 3 -5.70 6.95 5.07
N ASP A 4 -5.29 7.37 3.89
CA ASP A 4 -5.89 6.99 2.62
C ASP A 4 -4.83 6.53 1.61
N ILE A 5 -5.11 5.42 0.92
CA ILE A 5 -4.38 4.98 -0.27
C ILE A 5 -5.35 4.96 -1.44
N PHE A 6 -5.06 5.75 -2.46
CA PHE A 6 -5.94 5.92 -3.62
C PHE A 6 -5.56 4.98 -4.75
N PHE A 7 -6.55 4.24 -5.24
CA PHE A 7 -6.52 3.45 -6.47
C PHE A 7 -7.56 4.03 -7.45
N SER A 8 -7.53 3.59 -8.71
CA SER A 8 -8.37 4.18 -9.76
C SER A 8 -9.85 3.89 -9.53
N LYS A 9 -10.15 2.70 -9.01
CA LYS A 9 -11.50 2.20 -8.73
C LYS A 9 -11.90 2.27 -7.25
N HIS A 10 -10.93 2.34 -6.35
CA HIS A 10 -11.14 2.19 -4.92
C HIS A 10 -10.26 3.14 -4.11
N ASN A 11 -10.71 3.48 -2.91
CA ASN A 11 -9.88 4.13 -1.90
C ASN A 11 -9.81 3.20 -0.70
N TRP A 12 -8.60 2.88 -0.26
CA TRP A 12 -8.38 2.15 0.98
C TRP A 12 -8.20 3.15 2.11
N ALA A 13 -9.12 3.12 3.09
CA ALA A 13 -9.09 4.01 4.24
C ALA A 13 -8.86 3.21 5.52
N ALA A 14 -7.86 3.59 6.31
CA ALA A 14 -7.51 2.92 7.55
C ALA A 14 -7.06 3.91 8.63
N SER A 15 -6.77 3.40 9.83
CA SER A 15 -6.12 4.22 10.86
C SER A 15 -4.74 4.67 10.39
N SER A 16 -4.27 5.86 10.81
CA SER A 16 -2.93 6.34 10.42
C SER A 16 -1.81 5.35 10.74
N TRP A 17 -1.92 4.58 11.83
CA TRP A 17 -0.96 3.52 12.17
C TRP A 17 -0.91 2.43 11.07
N ALA A 18 -2.06 1.92 10.64
CA ALA A 18 -2.14 0.92 9.59
C ALA A 18 -1.62 1.46 8.24
N THR A 19 -1.93 2.73 7.93
CA THR A 19 -1.41 3.38 6.73
C THR A 19 0.12 3.54 6.76
N PHE A 20 0.69 3.98 7.88
CA PHE A 20 2.15 4.11 7.99
C PHE A 20 2.87 2.76 8.02
N TYR A 21 2.24 1.70 8.55
CA TYR A 21 2.77 0.35 8.38
C TYR A 21 2.94 0.00 6.90
N VAL A 22 1.92 0.27 6.07
CA VAL A 22 1.99 0.02 4.63
C VAL A 22 3.08 0.86 3.98
N PHE A 23 3.25 2.12 4.38
CA PHE A 23 4.29 2.99 3.80
C PHE A 23 5.69 2.50 4.16
N ASP A 24 5.91 2.08 5.41
CA ASP A 24 7.17 1.50 5.84
C ASP A 24 7.46 0.19 5.10
N TYR A 25 6.45 -0.68 4.93
CA TYR A 25 6.57 -1.89 4.11
C TYR A 25 7.02 -1.55 2.69
N LEU A 26 6.33 -0.61 2.03
CA LEU A 26 6.67 -0.16 0.69
C LEU A 26 8.08 0.46 0.62
N ALA A 27 8.47 1.27 1.59
CA ALA A 27 9.79 1.91 1.61
C ALA A 27 10.92 0.88 1.74
N ASN A 28 10.69 -0.20 2.50
CA ASN A 28 11.66 -1.27 2.65
C ASN A 28 11.82 -2.12 1.37
N HIS A 29 10.72 -2.31 0.61
CA HIS A 29 10.69 -3.21 -0.56
C HIS A 29 10.79 -2.50 -1.92
N ALA A 30 10.65 -1.17 -1.97
CA ALA A 30 10.78 -0.42 -3.22
C ALA A 30 12.18 -0.63 -3.84
N PRO A 31 12.31 -0.73 -5.17
CA PRO A 31 13.59 -1.03 -5.80
C PRO A 31 14.49 0.20 -5.96
N ASP A 32 13.92 1.41 -6.07
CA ASP A 32 14.68 2.62 -6.34
C ASP A 32 14.74 3.59 -5.14
N ALA A 33 15.86 4.29 -5.00
CA ALA A 33 16.10 5.17 -3.87
C ALA A 33 15.18 6.40 -3.83
N SER A 34 14.65 6.85 -4.98
CA SER A 34 13.80 8.04 -5.05
C SER A 34 12.41 7.76 -4.46
N THR A 35 11.85 6.59 -4.78
CA THR A 35 10.59 6.11 -4.23
C THR A 35 10.71 5.85 -2.73
N LYS A 36 11.82 5.23 -2.29
CA LYS A 36 12.09 5.07 -0.84
C LYS A 36 12.09 6.41 -0.12
N LYS A 37 12.82 7.40 -0.66
CA LYS A 37 12.89 8.75 -0.08
C LYS A 37 11.52 9.41 -0.01
N LYS A 38 10.71 9.34 -1.09
CA LYS A 38 9.33 9.86 -1.11
C LYS A 38 8.48 9.23 0.00
N LEU A 39 8.53 7.90 0.17
CA LEU A 39 7.77 7.20 1.20
C LEU A 39 8.25 7.58 2.61
N SER A 40 9.56 7.66 2.83
CA SER A 40 10.13 8.14 4.10
C SER A 40 9.71 9.58 4.41
N GLU A 41 9.69 10.48 3.43
CA GLU A 41 9.22 11.85 3.63
C GLU A 41 7.73 11.92 4.01
N LEU A 42 6.88 11.05 3.46
CA LEU A 42 5.48 10.94 3.88
C LEU A 42 5.35 10.49 5.34
N ILE A 43 6.16 9.53 5.75
CA ILE A 43 6.21 9.04 7.14
C ILE A 43 6.71 10.13 8.09
N GLU A 44 7.86 10.75 7.78
CA GLU A 44 8.51 11.78 8.61
C GLU A 44 7.64 13.03 8.79
N ASN A 45 6.92 13.43 7.73
CA ASN A 45 6.02 14.58 7.78
C ASN A 45 4.61 14.23 8.28
N ASN A 46 4.39 12.98 8.71
CA ASN A 46 3.10 12.49 9.21
C ASN A 46 1.94 12.75 8.22
N ILE A 47 2.19 12.43 6.94
CA ILE A 47 1.21 12.53 5.85
C ILE A 47 0.72 11.12 5.54
N PRO A 48 -0.41 10.65 6.09
CA PRO A 48 -0.90 9.29 5.89
C PRO A 48 -1.69 9.19 4.58
N MET A 49 -1.10 9.63 3.47
CA MET A 49 -1.78 9.71 2.18
C MET A 49 -0.86 9.29 1.03
N LEU A 50 -1.28 8.33 0.21
CA LEU A 50 -0.52 7.85 -0.95
C LEU A 50 -1.45 7.64 -2.15
N ASP A 51 -1.09 8.21 -3.28
CA ASP A 51 -1.82 8.02 -4.54
C ASP A 51 -1.08 7.01 -5.43
N LEU A 52 -1.76 5.90 -5.75
CA LEU A 52 -1.24 4.80 -6.58
C LEU A 52 -1.96 4.69 -7.93
N ARG A 53 -2.79 5.68 -8.29
CA ARG A 53 -3.54 5.70 -9.56
C ARG A 53 -2.62 5.88 -10.76
N ASP A 54 -1.52 6.59 -10.59
CA ASP A 54 -0.57 6.88 -11.65
C ASP A 54 0.26 5.62 -12.02
N PRO A 55 0.34 5.24 -13.31
CA PRO A 55 1.17 4.12 -13.79
C PRO A 55 2.65 4.19 -13.39
N GLU A 56 3.19 5.38 -13.07
CA GLU A 56 4.54 5.53 -12.52
C GLU A 56 4.70 4.79 -11.17
N ASN A 57 3.62 4.65 -10.39
CA ASN A 57 3.62 3.93 -9.12
C ASN A 57 3.33 2.42 -9.28
N ALA A 58 3.28 1.89 -10.51
CA ALA A 58 2.93 0.49 -10.74
C ALA A 58 3.83 -0.51 -9.99
N GLN A 59 5.10 -0.18 -9.76
CA GLN A 59 5.98 -1.04 -8.97
C GLN A 59 5.57 -1.13 -7.49
N LEU A 60 5.03 -0.04 -6.91
CA LEU A 60 4.49 -0.06 -5.55
C LEU A 60 3.21 -0.90 -5.49
N VAL A 61 2.37 -0.80 -6.53
CA VAL A 61 1.17 -1.62 -6.68
C VAL A 61 1.54 -3.11 -6.77
N ASP A 62 2.57 -3.46 -7.54
CA ASP A 62 3.07 -4.84 -7.65
C ASP A 62 3.55 -5.38 -6.29
N ILE A 63 4.24 -4.57 -5.48
CA ILE A 63 4.66 -4.96 -4.13
C ILE A 63 3.45 -5.27 -3.25
N LEU A 64 2.39 -4.44 -3.27
CA LEU A 64 1.18 -4.70 -2.49
C LEU A 64 0.40 -5.93 -2.99
N ALA A 65 0.31 -6.11 -4.31
CA ALA A 65 -0.49 -7.17 -4.91
C ALA A 65 0.17 -8.56 -4.79
N ASP A 66 1.49 -8.62 -4.95
CA ASP A 66 2.24 -9.86 -5.12
C ASP A 66 3.13 -10.20 -3.91
N ASP A 67 3.68 -9.22 -3.21
CA ASP A 67 4.65 -9.45 -2.14
C ASP A 67 4.07 -9.37 -0.73
N LEU A 68 3.28 -8.34 -0.43
CA LEU A 68 2.60 -8.17 0.85
C LEU A 68 1.79 -9.40 1.31
N PRO A 69 1.07 -10.15 0.45
CA PRO A 69 0.31 -11.33 0.87
C PRO A 69 1.18 -12.42 1.53
N ARG A 70 2.49 -12.45 1.25
CA ARG A 70 3.44 -13.42 1.82
C ARG A 70 4.09 -12.93 3.11
N ASN A 71 3.95 -11.63 3.41
CA ASN A 71 4.63 -10.95 4.50
C ASN A 71 3.65 -10.24 5.45
N ILE A 72 2.40 -10.73 5.53
CA ILE A 72 1.42 -10.21 6.50
C ILE A 72 1.99 -10.39 7.91
N PRO A 73 2.07 -9.31 8.72
CA PRO A 73 2.68 -9.37 10.02
C PRO A 73 1.79 -10.15 11.00
N VAL A 74 2.42 -10.74 12.01
CA VAL A 74 1.74 -11.40 13.12
C VAL A 74 1.82 -10.50 14.35
N LEU A 75 0.65 -10.01 14.77
CA LEU A 75 0.44 -9.22 15.97
C LEU A 75 0.21 -10.15 17.17
N GLN A 76 0.53 -9.67 18.37
CA GLN A 76 0.40 -10.45 19.61
C GLN A 76 -1.05 -10.58 20.09
N ASP A 77 -1.87 -9.56 19.84
CA ASP A 77 -3.28 -9.54 20.20
C ASP A 77 -4.15 -10.16 19.08
N PRO A 78 -4.90 -11.25 19.33
CA PRO A 78 -5.68 -11.93 18.30
C PRO A 78 -6.76 -11.06 17.65
N GLN A 79 -7.41 -10.17 18.42
CA GLN A 79 -8.44 -9.28 17.87
C GLN A 79 -7.84 -8.25 16.93
N SER A 80 -6.71 -7.65 17.33
CA SER A 80 -5.92 -6.75 16.49
C SER A 80 -5.39 -7.47 15.26
N GLN A 81 -4.96 -8.73 15.39
CA GLN A 81 -4.49 -9.55 14.27
C GLN A 81 -5.58 -9.76 13.22
N GLU A 82 -6.77 -10.18 13.64
CA GLU A 82 -7.89 -10.44 12.73
C GLU A 82 -8.30 -9.15 12.01
N GLY A 83 -8.52 -8.06 12.75
CA GLY A 83 -8.91 -6.78 12.17
C GLY A 83 -7.87 -6.24 11.19
N PHE A 84 -6.58 -6.38 11.49
CA PHE A 84 -5.52 -5.92 10.61
C PHE A 84 -5.35 -6.80 9.38
N ALA A 85 -5.46 -8.12 9.51
CA ALA A 85 -5.42 -9.04 8.38
C ALA A 85 -6.58 -8.78 7.40
N THR A 86 -7.78 -8.48 7.90
CA THR A 86 -8.91 -8.06 7.04
C THR A 86 -8.59 -6.77 6.28
N LEU A 87 -8.05 -5.75 6.96
CA LEU A 87 -7.66 -4.49 6.33
C LEU A 87 -6.61 -4.70 5.23
N LEU A 88 -5.59 -5.52 5.48
CA LEU A 88 -4.55 -5.82 4.48
C LEU A 88 -5.09 -6.67 3.32
N THR A 89 -6.03 -7.58 3.57
CA THR A 89 -6.68 -8.36 2.51
C THR A 89 -7.42 -7.45 1.53
N GLU A 90 -8.18 -6.47 2.03
CA GLU A 90 -8.85 -5.47 1.20
C GLU A 90 -7.84 -4.64 0.39
N LEU A 91 -6.77 -4.17 1.03
CA LEU A 91 -5.70 -3.43 0.35
C LEU A 91 -5.08 -4.23 -0.80
N ILE A 92 -4.82 -5.52 -0.57
CA ILE A 92 -4.25 -6.44 -1.57
C ILE A 92 -5.21 -6.61 -2.75
N GLU A 93 -6.51 -6.73 -2.50
CA GLU A 93 -7.53 -6.83 -3.55
C GLU A 93 -7.55 -5.57 -4.42
N TYR A 94 -7.59 -4.38 -3.80
CA TYR A 94 -7.56 -3.11 -4.53
C TYR A 94 -6.26 -2.93 -5.31
N ALA A 95 -5.12 -3.36 -4.75
CA ALA A 95 -3.84 -3.35 -5.45
C ALA A 95 -3.84 -4.28 -6.68
N ARG A 96 -4.42 -5.48 -6.59
CA ARG A 96 -4.53 -6.40 -7.73
C ARG A 96 -5.38 -5.83 -8.85
N GLU A 97 -6.46 -5.15 -8.53
CA GLU A 97 -7.27 -4.47 -9.54
C GLU A 97 -6.49 -3.34 -10.23
N GLN A 98 -5.82 -2.48 -9.46
CA GLN A 98 -4.96 -1.44 -10.03
C GLN A 98 -3.80 -2.03 -10.85
N GLN A 99 -3.28 -3.19 -10.46
CA GLN A 99 -2.24 -3.88 -11.23
C GLN A 99 -2.73 -4.26 -12.63
N ILE A 100 -3.97 -4.73 -12.75
CA ILE A 100 -4.59 -5.01 -14.04
C ILE A 100 -4.71 -3.72 -14.87
N GLU A 101 -5.21 -2.63 -14.28
CA GLU A 101 -5.33 -1.33 -14.95
C GLU A 101 -3.96 -0.82 -15.47
N ASN A 102 -2.93 -0.91 -14.63
CA ASN A 102 -1.57 -0.48 -15.01
C ASN A 102 -1.00 -1.32 -16.17
N ARG A 103 -1.35 -2.62 -16.24
CA ARG A 103 -0.93 -3.51 -17.34
C ARG A 103 -1.69 -3.20 -18.62
N GLU A 104 -2.96 -2.83 -18.54
CA GLU A 104 -3.76 -2.43 -19.70
C GLU A 104 -3.32 -1.06 -20.25
N ALA A 105 -3.06 -0.09 -19.39
CA ALA A 105 -2.56 1.23 -19.78
C ALA A 105 -1.22 1.17 -20.53
N ARG A 106 -0.34 0.20 -20.19
CA ARG A 106 0.95 -0.01 -20.87
C ARG A 106 0.85 -0.68 -22.24
N ARG A 107 -0.31 -1.22 -22.61
CA ARG A 107 -0.54 -1.87 -23.91
C ARG A 107 -1.07 -0.89 -24.98
N LEU A 108 -1.48 0.31 -24.56
CA LEU A 108 -1.98 1.39 -25.41
C LEU A 108 -0.84 2.35 -25.78
#